data_AF-A0A956KG85-F1
#
_entry.id   AF-A0A956KG85-F1
#
_cell.length_a   1.000
_cell.length_b   1.000
_cell.length_c   1.000
_cell.angle_alpha   90.00
_cell.angle_beta   90.00
_cell.angle_gamma   90.00
#
_symmetry.space_group_name_H-M   'P 1'
#
loop_
_entity.id
_entity.type
_entity.pdbx_description
1 polymer ?
#
loop_
_entity_poly.entity_id
_entity_poly.type
_entity_poly.pdbx_seq_one_letter_code
_entity_poly.pdbx_strand_id
1 'polypeptide(L)'
;MRPGDALETEPAARLSDAGDGVARAGSLQVHVPGLFVGERARVVVEHASRQAPRAHARLVELLVEAPGRRSPPCRHHEARGGRCTGCPLMPLAEPAQEAQRLATLRARFGAEVDLSFHTSPSRALGYRMSSKRVAFGAPGELRLGSFRRGSHEPADMADCLVDHPEIAAAARELAAVASDLGLTPYHDHAGAPAEGGDLRHVWLKTDGARVVVTLITASDESEAARRLPGRLTRADGLAWCVQADAGNTVRGHGLTVIHGDVALALQLADVTVHPGPLGFLQPNPEVAALAYRELVAGPDGQPRAGALDFDLYAGAGVTT
;
A
#
# COMPACT_ATOMS: atom_id res chain seq x y z
N MET A 1 -13.96 -31.50 3.72
CA MET A 1 -13.10 -30.49 4.35
C MET A 1 -13.96 -29.32 4.79
N ARG A 2 -13.76 -28.84 6.00
CA ARG A 2 -14.55 -27.79 6.66
C ARG A 2 -13.61 -26.75 7.28
N PRO A 3 -14.09 -25.52 7.51
CA PRO A 3 -13.36 -24.58 8.35
C PRO A 3 -12.98 -25.21 9.70
N GLY A 4 -11.74 -24.99 10.14
CA GLY A 4 -11.17 -25.59 11.35
C GLY A 4 -10.32 -26.84 11.10
N ASP A 5 -10.42 -27.49 9.93
CA ASP A 5 -9.59 -28.66 9.60
C ASP A 5 -8.11 -28.25 9.52
N ALA A 6 -7.23 -29.02 10.18
CA ALA A 6 -5.79 -28.87 10.07
C ALA A 6 -5.23 -29.73 8.93
N LEU A 7 -4.37 -29.15 8.10
CA LEU A 7 -3.75 -29.81 6.94
C LEU A 7 -2.25 -29.58 6.96
N GLU A 8 -1.50 -30.54 6.42
CA GLU A 8 -0.11 -30.31 6.02
C GLU A 8 -0.04 -30.06 4.52
N THR A 9 0.74 -29.07 4.12
CA THR A 9 0.92 -28.72 2.71
C THR A 9 2.14 -29.43 2.11
N GLU A 10 2.01 -29.78 0.83
CA GLU A 10 3.15 -29.91 -0.07
C GLU A 10 3.89 -28.56 -0.18
N PRO A 11 5.12 -28.52 -0.72
CA PRO A 11 5.82 -27.26 -0.95
C PRO A 11 4.96 -26.30 -1.78
N ALA A 12 4.86 -25.04 -1.35
CA ALA A 12 4.14 -24.05 -2.14
C ALA A 12 4.81 -23.90 -3.51
N ALA A 13 4.00 -23.98 -4.57
CA ALA A 13 4.50 -24.02 -5.94
C ALA A 13 4.66 -22.62 -6.55
N ARG A 14 3.83 -21.67 -6.10
CA ARG A 14 3.84 -20.28 -6.57
C ARG A 14 3.24 -19.35 -5.51
N LEU A 15 3.37 -18.06 -5.74
CA LEU A 15 2.55 -17.04 -5.08
C LEU A 15 1.31 -16.73 -5.93
N SER A 16 0.21 -16.40 -5.29
CA SER A 16 -0.95 -15.79 -5.94
C SER A 16 -0.67 -14.31 -6.24
N ASP A 17 -1.57 -13.66 -6.99
CA ASP A 17 -1.55 -12.19 -7.21
C ASP A 17 -1.64 -11.42 -5.89
N ALA A 18 -2.12 -12.09 -4.85
CA ALA A 18 -2.15 -11.56 -3.50
C ALA A 18 -0.81 -11.70 -2.74
N GLY A 19 0.14 -12.48 -3.25
CA GLY A 19 1.34 -12.85 -2.50
C GLY A 19 1.08 -13.96 -1.48
N ASP A 20 -0.06 -14.64 -1.56
CA ASP A 20 -0.33 -15.82 -0.74
C ASP A 20 0.40 -17.02 -1.34
N GLY A 21 0.98 -17.88 -0.50
CA GLY A 21 1.54 -19.14 -0.95
C GLY A 21 0.45 -20.07 -1.44
N VAL A 22 0.61 -20.58 -2.66
CA VAL A 22 -0.32 -21.54 -3.24
C VAL A 22 0.33 -22.92 -3.23
N ALA A 23 -0.17 -23.77 -2.33
CA ALA A 23 0.31 -25.13 -2.12
C ALA A 23 -0.80 -26.16 -2.41
N ARG A 24 -0.43 -27.44 -2.41
CA ARG A 24 -1.38 -28.55 -2.44
C ARG A 24 -1.45 -29.24 -1.08
N ALA A 25 -2.61 -29.78 -0.77
CA ALA A 25 -2.81 -30.77 0.28
C ALA A 25 -3.62 -31.91 -0.35
N GLY A 26 -2.92 -32.88 -0.94
CA GLY A 26 -3.51 -33.90 -1.81
C GLY A 26 -4.16 -33.26 -3.05
N SER A 27 -5.45 -33.52 -3.28
CA SER A 27 -6.17 -32.95 -4.42
C SER A 27 -6.59 -31.48 -4.25
N LEU A 28 -6.47 -30.91 -3.04
CA LEU A 28 -6.90 -29.55 -2.74
C LEU A 28 -5.77 -28.53 -2.98
N GLN A 29 -6.08 -27.42 -3.67
CA GLN A 29 -5.23 -26.24 -3.69
C GLN A 29 -5.52 -25.36 -2.45
N VAL A 30 -4.48 -25.02 -1.69
CA VAL A 30 -4.60 -24.20 -0.48
C VAL A 30 -3.86 -22.88 -0.67
N HIS A 31 -4.54 -21.76 -0.41
CA HIS A 31 -3.98 -20.41 -0.42
C HIS A 31 -3.69 -20.00 1.02
N VAL A 32 -2.43 -19.66 1.30
CA VAL A 32 -1.94 -19.45 2.67
C VAL A 32 -1.15 -18.14 2.72
N PRO A 33 -1.71 -17.06 3.29
CA PRO A 33 -0.98 -15.83 3.53
C PRO A 33 0.25 -16.07 4.40
N GLY A 34 1.41 -15.56 3.99
CA GLY A 34 2.68 -15.71 4.70
C GLY A 34 3.40 -17.05 4.51
N LEU A 35 2.94 -17.90 3.59
CA LEU A 35 3.66 -19.06 3.06
C LEU A 35 4.35 -18.69 1.74
N PHE A 36 5.60 -19.09 1.53
CA PHE A 36 6.37 -18.76 0.33
C PHE A 36 6.74 -19.98 -0.50
N VAL A 37 7.12 -19.78 -1.78
CA VAL A 37 7.49 -20.87 -2.67
C VAL A 37 8.62 -21.71 -2.08
N GLY A 38 8.44 -23.03 -2.10
CA GLY A 38 9.36 -24.00 -1.48
C GLY A 38 9.03 -24.35 -0.02
N GLU A 39 8.21 -23.54 0.67
CA GLU A 39 7.86 -23.80 2.06
C GLU A 39 6.77 -24.86 2.20
N ARG A 40 6.86 -25.63 3.29
CA ARG A 40 5.82 -26.56 3.73
C ARG A 40 5.32 -26.13 5.09
N ALA A 41 4.02 -26.27 5.31
CA ALA A 41 3.42 -25.81 6.55
C ALA A 41 2.28 -26.70 7.03
N ARG A 42 2.03 -26.63 8.33
CA ARG A 42 0.75 -26.97 8.93
C ARG A 42 -0.14 -25.73 8.91
N VAL A 43 -1.35 -25.90 8.40
CA VAL A 43 -2.31 -24.82 8.19
C VAL A 43 -3.69 -25.22 8.69
N VAL A 44 -4.52 -24.24 9.04
CA VAL A 44 -5.93 -24.46 9.43
C VAL A 44 -6.84 -23.79 8.41
N VAL A 45 -7.77 -24.55 7.85
CA VAL A 45 -8.71 -24.05 6.84
C VAL A 45 -9.62 -22.99 7.47
N GLU A 46 -9.68 -21.82 6.86
CA GLU A 46 -10.59 -20.73 7.27
C GLU A 46 -11.82 -20.70 6.34
N HIS A 47 -11.61 -20.96 5.06
CA HIS A 47 -12.67 -21.01 4.07
C HIS A 47 -12.39 -22.07 3.01
N ALA A 48 -13.38 -22.91 2.70
CA ALA A 48 -13.30 -23.86 1.59
C ALA A 48 -14.33 -23.49 0.52
N SER A 49 -13.89 -23.42 -0.74
CA SER A 49 -14.77 -23.17 -1.86
C SER A 49 -15.71 -24.35 -2.06
N ARG A 50 -16.98 -24.04 -2.35
CA ARG A 50 -17.99 -25.03 -2.76
C ARG A 50 -17.93 -25.37 -4.25
N GLN A 51 -17.26 -24.53 -5.05
CA GLN A 51 -17.28 -24.59 -6.52
C GLN A 51 -16.02 -25.21 -7.12
N ALA A 52 -14.92 -25.24 -6.36
CA ALA A 52 -13.63 -25.76 -6.82
C ALA A 52 -12.88 -26.41 -5.65
N PRO A 53 -11.94 -27.34 -5.90
CA PRO A 53 -11.08 -27.93 -4.87
C PRO A 53 -10.02 -26.91 -4.40
N ARG A 54 -10.48 -25.79 -3.83
CA ARG A 54 -9.67 -24.69 -3.33
C ARG A 54 -10.10 -24.30 -1.93
N ALA A 55 -9.13 -24.03 -1.06
CA ALA A 55 -9.38 -23.43 0.25
C ALA A 55 -8.41 -22.26 0.52
N HIS A 56 -8.83 -21.40 1.44
CA HIS A 56 -8.00 -20.42 2.11
C HIS A 56 -7.74 -20.92 3.54
N ALA A 57 -6.50 -20.87 3.97
CA ALA A 57 -6.09 -21.37 5.27
C ALA A 57 -5.09 -20.41 5.93
N ARG A 58 -5.08 -20.43 7.25
CA ARG A 58 -4.11 -19.69 8.06
C ARG A 58 -2.91 -20.56 8.38
N LEU A 59 -1.73 -19.98 8.22
CA LEU A 59 -0.47 -20.57 8.65
C LEU A 59 -0.48 -20.80 10.16
N VAL A 60 -0.19 -22.03 10.60
CA VAL A 60 -0.03 -22.38 12.02
C VAL A 60 1.42 -22.60 12.35
N GLU A 61 2.12 -23.37 11.53
CA GLU A 61 3.50 -23.79 11.78
C GLU A 61 4.19 -24.03 10.45
N LEU A 62 5.44 -23.59 10.34
CA LEU A 62 6.29 -23.92 9.20
C LEU A 62 7.01 -25.24 9.50
N LEU A 63 6.86 -26.19 8.59
CA LEU A 63 7.53 -27.49 8.65
C LEU A 63 8.85 -27.45 7.88
N VAL A 64 8.91 -26.64 6.82
CA VAL A 64 10.12 -26.36 6.04
C VAL A 64 10.10 -24.88 5.66
N GLU A 65 11.14 -24.15 6.05
CA GLU A 65 11.31 -22.73 5.73
C GLU A 65 12.11 -22.53 4.44
N ALA A 66 11.80 -21.45 3.71
CA ALA A 66 12.57 -21.07 2.53
C ALA A 66 13.87 -20.36 2.94
N PRO A 67 14.96 -20.52 2.16
CA PRO A 67 16.18 -19.74 2.37
C PRO A 67 15.88 -18.23 2.40
N GLY A 68 16.46 -17.54 3.38
CA GLY A 68 16.27 -16.10 3.56
C GLY A 68 14.94 -15.70 4.24
N ARG A 69 14.16 -16.66 4.78
CA ARG A 69 13.10 -16.32 5.74
C ARG A 69 13.68 -15.58 6.94
N ARG A 70 12.94 -14.59 7.44
CA ARG A 70 13.28 -13.79 8.62
C ARG A 70 12.04 -13.40 9.41
N SER A 71 12.23 -13.01 10.66
CA SER A 71 11.20 -12.26 11.38
C SER A 71 10.99 -10.90 10.71
N PRO A 72 9.74 -10.50 10.40
CA PRO A 72 9.48 -9.21 9.79
C PRO A 72 9.84 -8.07 10.76
N PRO A 73 10.59 -7.04 10.33
CA PRO A 73 10.99 -5.94 11.21
C PRO A 73 9.82 -5.03 11.63
N CYS A 74 8.67 -5.11 10.96
CA CYS A 74 7.51 -4.26 11.22
C CYS A 74 6.60 -4.90 12.28
N ARG A 75 6.42 -4.20 13.41
CA ARG A 75 5.53 -4.61 14.51
C ARG A 75 4.09 -4.90 14.07
N HIS A 76 3.62 -4.27 12.98
CA HIS A 76 2.25 -4.44 12.48
C HIS A 76 2.01 -5.81 11.84
N HIS A 77 3.05 -6.59 11.56
CA HIS A 77 2.89 -7.99 11.15
C HIS A 77 2.34 -8.86 12.27
N GLU A 78 2.49 -8.47 13.54
CA GLU A 78 2.13 -9.26 14.73
C GLU A 78 1.19 -8.52 15.70
N ALA A 79 0.76 -7.31 15.36
CA ALA A 79 0.09 -6.39 16.27
C ALA A 79 -1.33 -6.81 16.72
N ARG A 80 -1.67 -6.40 17.96
CA ARG A 80 -2.95 -6.65 18.66
C ARG A 80 -4.17 -5.94 18.05
N GLY A 81 -3.98 -4.98 17.14
CA GLY A 81 -5.05 -4.29 16.38
C GLY A 81 -5.41 -4.96 15.05
N GLY A 82 -4.97 -6.21 14.85
CA GLY A 82 -5.06 -6.93 13.59
C GLY A 82 -3.78 -6.81 12.76
N ARG A 83 -3.35 -7.92 12.16
CA ARG A 83 -2.13 -7.94 11.34
C ARG A 83 -2.33 -7.06 10.09
N CYS A 84 -1.42 -6.11 9.87
CA CYS A 84 -1.35 -5.37 8.62
C CYS A 84 -0.92 -6.32 7.50
N THR A 85 -1.67 -6.34 6.39
CA THR A 85 -1.43 -7.24 5.25
C THR A 85 -0.76 -6.51 4.07
N GLY A 86 -0.26 -5.29 4.28
CA GLY A 86 0.25 -4.43 3.20
C GLY A 86 1.62 -4.80 2.64
N CYS A 87 2.40 -5.63 3.34
CA CYS A 87 3.76 -6.02 2.95
C CYS A 87 3.95 -7.55 2.99
N PRO A 88 3.28 -8.31 2.11
CA PRO A 88 3.19 -9.77 2.21
C PRO A 88 4.55 -10.49 2.18
N LEU A 89 5.57 -9.89 1.53
CA LEU A 89 6.91 -10.48 1.41
C LEU A 89 7.89 -10.04 2.50
N MET A 90 7.50 -9.16 3.43
CA MET A 90 8.39 -8.65 4.48
C MET A 90 9.03 -9.72 5.41
N PRO A 91 8.40 -10.90 5.63
CA PRO A 91 9.04 -12.04 6.29
C PRO A 91 10.15 -12.74 5.49
N LEU A 92 10.54 -12.21 4.33
CA LEU A 92 11.72 -12.64 3.58
C LEU A 92 12.76 -11.52 3.55
N ALA A 93 14.04 -11.89 3.59
CA ALA A 93 15.15 -11.01 3.25
C ALA A 93 15.06 -10.60 1.76
N GLU A 94 15.58 -9.43 1.42
CA GLU A 94 15.42 -8.83 0.08
C GLU A 94 15.84 -9.75 -1.08
N PRO A 95 16.99 -10.47 -1.04
CA PRO A 95 17.35 -11.41 -2.10
C PRO A 95 16.32 -12.53 -2.29
N ALA A 96 15.72 -13.02 -1.20
CA ALA A 96 14.68 -14.03 -1.26
C ALA A 96 13.36 -13.46 -1.81
N GLN A 97 13.02 -12.21 -1.49
CA GLN A 97 11.86 -11.55 -2.11
C GLN A 97 12.02 -11.41 -3.63
N GLU A 98 13.23 -11.08 -4.08
CA GLU A 98 13.56 -10.98 -5.50
C GLU A 98 13.44 -12.33 -6.20
N ALA A 99 14.02 -13.37 -5.61
CA ALA A 99 13.90 -14.74 -6.12
C ALA A 99 12.44 -15.18 -6.27
N GLN A 100 11.57 -14.86 -5.31
CA GLN A 100 10.14 -15.17 -5.37
C GLN A 100 9.42 -14.39 -6.48
N ARG A 101 9.76 -13.11 -6.69
CA ARG A 101 9.21 -12.30 -7.79
C ARG A 101 9.61 -12.86 -9.15
N LEU A 102 10.87 -13.24 -9.33
CA LEU A 102 11.38 -13.83 -10.57
C LEU A 102 10.76 -15.20 -10.86
N ALA A 103 10.66 -16.05 -9.83
CA ALA A 103 9.96 -17.33 -9.95
C ALA A 103 8.50 -17.13 -10.38
N THR A 104 7.83 -16.09 -9.86
CA THR A 104 6.46 -15.74 -10.24
C THR A 104 6.38 -15.28 -11.69
N LEU A 105 7.31 -14.44 -12.15
CA LEU A 105 7.36 -13.98 -13.55
C LEU A 105 7.58 -15.14 -14.52
N ARG A 106 8.55 -16.02 -14.22
CA ARG A 106 8.80 -17.24 -15.01
C ARG A 106 7.58 -18.15 -15.04
N ALA A 107 6.99 -18.47 -13.88
CA ALA A 107 5.87 -19.39 -13.78
C ALA A 107 4.59 -18.88 -14.45
N ARG A 108 4.36 -17.56 -14.44
CA ARG A 108 3.13 -16.96 -14.99
C ARG A 108 3.25 -16.57 -16.46
N PHE A 109 4.39 -16.04 -16.86
CA PHE A 109 4.56 -15.41 -18.18
C PHE A 109 5.59 -16.12 -19.06
N GLY A 110 6.29 -17.14 -18.55
CA GLY A 110 7.41 -17.76 -19.26
C GLY A 110 8.57 -16.78 -19.50
N ALA A 111 8.62 -15.67 -18.77
CA ALA A 111 9.60 -14.60 -18.97
C ALA A 111 10.88 -14.89 -18.18
N GLU A 112 12.01 -14.94 -18.88
CA GLU A 112 13.32 -14.80 -18.25
C GLU A 112 13.67 -13.33 -18.17
N VAL A 113 13.98 -12.86 -16.95
CA VAL A 113 14.34 -11.46 -16.70
C VAL A 113 15.84 -11.41 -16.46
N ASP A 114 16.54 -10.61 -17.26
CA ASP A 114 17.94 -10.28 -16.99
C ASP A 114 18.00 -9.22 -15.89
N LEU A 115 18.64 -9.56 -14.78
CA LEU A 115 18.82 -8.70 -13.61
C LEU A 115 20.11 -7.90 -13.67
N SER A 116 20.97 -8.13 -14.67
CA SER A 116 22.27 -7.47 -14.83
C SER A 116 22.16 -5.95 -14.85
N PHE A 117 20.99 -5.42 -15.19
CA PHE A 117 20.68 -3.99 -15.25
C PHE A 117 20.23 -3.36 -13.91
N HIS A 118 20.03 -4.15 -12.84
CA HIS A 118 19.25 -3.71 -11.68
C HIS A 118 20.01 -3.82 -10.35
N THR A 119 20.91 -2.87 -10.08
CA THR A 119 21.15 -2.46 -8.69
C THR A 119 20.26 -1.26 -8.41
N SER A 120 19.07 -1.51 -7.85
CA SER A 120 18.23 -0.41 -7.39
C SER A 120 18.94 0.26 -6.19
N PRO A 121 19.26 1.57 -6.25
CA PRO A 121 19.75 2.30 -5.07
C PRO A 121 18.65 2.50 -4.02
N SER A 122 17.40 2.13 -4.34
CA SER A 122 16.25 2.31 -3.47
C SER A 122 16.41 1.54 -2.17
N ARG A 123 16.10 2.24 -1.09
CA ARG A 123 15.98 1.66 0.24
C ARG A 123 14.84 0.63 0.27
N ALA A 124 15.02 -0.47 1.00
CA ALA A 124 13.97 -1.46 1.20
C ALA A 124 12.83 -0.98 2.11
N LEU A 125 13.09 0.06 2.90
CA LEU A 125 12.17 0.71 3.84
C LEU A 125 12.26 2.23 3.65
N GLY A 126 11.21 2.96 4.06
CA GLY A 126 11.18 4.42 3.93
C GLY A 126 11.09 4.95 2.49
N TYR A 127 10.80 4.09 1.52
CA TYR A 127 10.76 4.46 0.10
C TYR A 127 9.43 5.10 -0.33
N ARG A 128 8.35 4.90 0.45
CA ARG A 128 6.99 5.24 0.02
C ARG A 128 6.71 6.73 0.18
N MET A 129 6.69 7.45 -0.94
CA MET A 129 6.46 8.90 -1.03
C MET A 129 4.99 9.31 -1.23
N SER A 130 4.07 8.35 -1.27
CA SER A 130 2.64 8.59 -1.40
C SER A 130 1.85 7.55 -0.59
N SER A 131 1.17 8.01 0.47
CA SER A 131 0.41 7.18 1.40
C SER A 131 -1.01 7.69 1.56
N LYS A 132 -1.99 6.82 1.29
CA LYS A 132 -3.40 7.06 1.56
C LYS A 132 -3.78 6.27 2.80
N ARG A 133 -4.43 6.93 3.75
CA ARG A 133 -4.84 6.30 5.00
C ARG A 133 -6.31 6.56 5.27
N VAL A 134 -7.01 5.55 5.75
CA VAL A 134 -8.36 5.69 6.32
C VAL A 134 -8.24 6.14 7.77
N ALA A 135 -9.09 7.09 8.18
CA ALA A 135 -9.23 7.47 9.57
C ALA A 135 -10.21 6.53 10.27
N PHE A 136 -9.88 6.06 11.47
CA PHE A 136 -10.69 5.11 12.22
C PHE A 136 -10.42 5.23 13.73
N GLY A 137 -11.19 4.52 14.54
CA GLY A 137 -11.11 4.58 16.00
C GLY A 137 -12.26 5.37 16.60
N ALA A 138 -12.03 5.98 17.76
CA ALA A 138 -13.02 6.78 18.48
C ALA A 138 -12.47 8.19 18.75
N PRO A 139 -13.31 9.18 19.10
CA PRO A 139 -12.85 10.47 19.62
C PRO A 139 -11.84 10.29 20.75
N GLY A 140 -10.72 11.01 20.72
CA GLY A 140 -9.62 10.83 21.68
C GLY A 140 -8.64 9.69 21.35
N GLU A 141 -8.99 8.80 20.42
CA GLU A 141 -8.16 7.66 20.00
C GLU A 141 -8.16 7.48 18.47
N LEU A 142 -8.21 8.57 17.71
CA LEU A 142 -8.24 8.52 16.26
C LEU A 142 -6.90 8.00 15.72
N ARG A 143 -6.99 7.02 14.83
CA ARG A 143 -5.84 6.37 14.18
C ARG A 143 -5.95 6.49 12.66
N LEU A 144 -4.81 6.32 12.00
CA LEU A 144 -4.69 6.34 10.55
C LEU A 144 -4.12 5.02 10.06
N GLY A 145 -4.81 4.38 9.13
CA GLY A 145 -4.52 3.01 8.73
C GLY A 145 -4.86 2.71 7.29
N SER A 146 -4.92 1.42 6.97
CA SER A 146 -5.44 0.92 5.70
C SER A 146 -6.27 -0.32 5.93
N PHE A 147 -7.31 -0.53 5.12
CA PHE A 147 -8.13 -1.73 5.23
C PHE A 147 -7.30 -3.00 5.04
N ARG A 148 -7.49 -3.97 5.93
CA ARG A 148 -6.90 -5.30 5.77
C ARG A 148 -7.49 -5.96 4.54
N ARG A 149 -6.69 -6.77 3.85
CA ARG A 149 -7.13 -7.45 2.63
C ARG A 149 -8.41 -8.26 2.89
N GLY A 150 -9.41 -8.08 2.04
CA GLY A 150 -10.67 -8.82 2.11
C GLY A 150 -11.55 -8.45 3.30
N SER A 151 -11.30 -7.30 3.95
CA SER A 151 -12.01 -6.84 5.14
C SER A 151 -12.21 -5.32 5.09
N HIS A 152 -13.24 -4.83 5.79
CA HIS A 152 -13.44 -3.40 6.07
C HIS A 152 -12.87 -3.00 7.44
N GLU A 153 -12.10 -3.87 8.10
CA GLU A 153 -11.39 -3.53 9.33
C GLU A 153 -10.04 -2.89 8.98
N PRO A 154 -9.78 -1.63 9.41
CA PRO A 154 -8.49 -0.98 9.24
C PRO A 154 -7.41 -1.62 10.12
N ALA A 155 -6.21 -1.77 9.57
CA ALA A 155 -4.99 -1.98 10.35
C ALA A 155 -4.31 -0.65 10.62
N ASP A 156 -3.82 -0.47 11.85
CA ASP A 156 -3.03 0.70 12.24
C ASP A 156 -1.73 0.78 11.41
N MET A 157 -1.37 2.00 11.00
CA MET A 157 -0.16 2.33 10.26
C MET A 157 0.73 3.36 10.99
N ALA A 158 0.56 3.53 12.31
CA ALA A 158 1.49 4.30 13.13
C ALA A 158 2.94 3.83 12.88
N ASP A 159 3.84 4.74 12.50
CA ASP A 159 5.24 4.42 12.15
C ASP A 159 5.40 3.30 11.09
N CYS A 160 4.56 3.30 10.06
CA CYS A 160 4.69 2.37 8.94
C CYS A 160 6.12 2.42 8.35
N LEU A 161 6.86 1.30 8.43
CA LEU A 161 8.28 1.26 8.06
C LEU A 161 8.56 1.51 6.57
N VAL A 162 7.58 1.32 5.69
CA VAL A 162 7.76 1.59 4.26
C VAL A 162 7.51 3.05 3.90
N ASP A 163 6.78 3.81 4.73
CA ASP A 163 6.52 5.23 4.49
C ASP A 163 7.79 6.05 4.67
N HIS A 164 7.98 7.04 3.80
CA HIS A 164 9.03 8.03 3.96
C HIS A 164 8.95 8.66 5.37
N PRO A 165 10.08 8.92 6.04
CA PRO A 165 10.09 9.44 7.42
C PRO A 165 9.21 10.69 7.62
N GLU A 166 9.19 11.60 6.65
CA GLU A 166 8.35 12.81 6.69
C GLU A 166 6.85 12.49 6.64
N ILE A 167 6.44 11.50 5.84
CA ILE A 167 5.05 11.01 5.82
C ILE A 167 4.70 10.35 7.15
N ALA A 168 5.59 9.53 7.70
CA ALA A 168 5.36 8.87 8.98
C ALA A 168 5.22 9.89 10.12
N ALA A 169 6.05 10.95 10.13
CA ALA A 169 5.99 12.02 11.11
C ALA A 169 4.69 12.85 10.98
N ALA A 170 4.34 13.29 9.77
CA ALA A 170 3.13 14.05 9.51
C ALA A 170 1.86 13.26 9.85
N ALA A 171 1.81 11.97 9.53
CA ALA A 171 0.67 11.13 9.88
C ALA A 171 0.55 10.91 11.40
N ARG A 172 1.68 10.80 12.12
CA ARG A 172 1.68 10.70 13.58
C ARG A 172 1.15 11.98 14.23
N GLU A 173 1.61 13.15 13.77
CA GLU A 173 1.11 14.45 14.22
C GLU A 173 -0.39 14.57 13.97
N LEU A 174 -0.84 14.27 12.74
CA LEU A 174 -2.25 14.38 12.37
C LEU A 174 -3.13 13.49 13.25
N ALA A 175 -2.77 12.21 13.45
CA ALA A 175 -3.53 11.32 14.32
C ALA A 175 -3.59 11.81 15.77
N ALA A 176 -2.47 12.31 16.31
CA ALA A 176 -2.41 12.85 17.67
C ALA A 176 -3.27 14.12 17.82
N VAL A 177 -3.13 15.08 16.90
CA VAL A 177 -3.92 16.32 16.91
C VAL A 177 -5.41 16.03 16.73
N ALA A 178 -5.77 15.13 15.83
CA ALA A 178 -7.16 14.73 15.62
C ALA A 178 -7.75 14.09 16.88
N SER A 179 -6.98 13.25 17.57
CA SER A 179 -7.35 12.65 18.85
C SER A 179 -7.55 13.72 19.93
N ASP A 180 -6.60 14.63 20.11
CA ASP A 180 -6.68 15.73 21.07
C ASP A 180 -7.89 16.64 20.82
N LEU A 181 -8.26 16.85 19.56
CA LEU A 181 -9.42 17.65 19.18
C LEU A 181 -10.76 16.93 19.39
N GLY A 182 -10.73 15.64 19.72
CA GLY A 182 -11.91 14.79 19.86
C GLY A 182 -12.62 14.56 18.53
N LEU A 183 -11.90 14.58 17.41
CA LEU A 183 -12.51 14.38 16.09
C LEU A 183 -13.00 12.94 15.96
N THR A 184 -14.22 12.79 15.46
CA THR A 184 -14.81 11.50 15.14
C THR A 184 -14.43 11.12 13.69
N PRO A 185 -13.91 9.92 13.43
CA PRO A 185 -13.68 9.44 12.07
C PRO A 185 -15.00 9.10 11.39
N TYR A 186 -15.01 9.09 10.06
CA TYR A 186 -16.17 8.65 9.29
C TYR A 186 -16.37 7.13 9.35
N HIS A 187 -17.60 6.70 9.56
CA HIS A 187 -17.99 5.29 9.55
C HIS A 187 -18.95 5.03 8.39
N ASP A 188 -18.61 4.06 7.54
CA ASP A 188 -19.49 3.60 6.47
C ASP A 188 -20.60 2.70 7.06
N HIS A 189 -21.70 3.32 7.49
CA HIS A 189 -22.92 2.61 7.86
C HIS A 189 -23.83 2.59 6.63
N ALA A 190 -23.94 1.43 5.98
CA ALA A 190 -24.86 1.23 4.88
C ALA A 190 -26.29 1.72 5.27
N GLY A 191 -26.66 2.90 4.76
CA GLY A 191 -28.02 3.43 4.82
C GLY A 191 -28.43 4.25 6.07
N ALA A 192 -27.51 4.71 6.93
CA ALA A 192 -27.84 5.64 8.02
C ALA A 192 -27.00 6.92 7.90
N PRO A 193 -27.57 8.13 8.15
CA PRO A 193 -26.75 9.30 8.38
C PRO A 193 -25.85 9.00 9.58
N ALA A 194 -24.54 9.18 9.43
CA ALA A 194 -23.63 9.03 10.54
C ALA A 194 -23.97 10.11 11.58
N GLU A 195 -24.61 9.73 12.68
CA GLU A 195 -24.47 10.47 13.94
C GLU A 195 -22.99 10.35 14.34
N GLY A 196 -22.15 11.22 13.76
CA GLY A 196 -20.71 11.22 14.01
C GLY A 196 -19.87 11.49 12.77
N GLY A 197 -18.74 12.16 13.00
CA GLY A 197 -17.48 12.11 12.26
C GLY A 197 -17.48 12.12 10.74
N ASP A 198 -16.69 13.03 10.16
CA ASP A 198 -16.66 13.21 8.72
C ASP A 198 -15.28 12.98 8.10
N LEU A 199 -14.20 12.88 8.90
CA LEU A 199 -12.87 12.60 8.37
C LEU A 199 -12.79 11.15 7.86
N ARG A 200 -12.74 10.98 6.53
CA ARG A 200 -12.70 9.65 5.89
C ARG A 200 -11.28 9.18 5.67
N HIS A 201 -10.52 10.00 4.96
CA HIS A 201 -9.18 9.65 4.53
C HIS A 201 -8.24 10.83 4.66
N VAL A 202 -6.96 10.51 4.71
CA VAL A 202 -5.88 11.45 4.50
C VAL A 202 -4.96 10.92 3.43
N TRP A 203 -4.52 11.80 2.53
CA TRP A 203 -3.52 11.46 1.53
C TRP A 203 -2.28 12.32 1.75
N LEU A 204 -1.21 11.67 2.17
CA LEU A 204 0.09 12.29 2.41
C LEU A 204 1.02 11.99 1.24
N LYS A 205 1.72 13.02 0.77
CA LYS A 205 2.79 12.92 -0.23
C LYS A 205 4.00 13.72 0.23
N THR A 206 5.18 13.32 -0.25
CA THR A 206 6.41 14.08 -0.02
C THR A 206 7.29 14.06 -1.26
N ASP A 207 8.10 15.11 -1.41
CA ASP A 207 9.20 15.16 -2.38
C ASP A 207 10.56 14.75 -1.76
N GLY A 208 10.53 14.25 -0.52
CA GLY A 208 11.72 13.92 0.27
C GLY A 208 12.07 15.01 1.29
N ALA A 209 11.56 16.24 1.11
CA ALA A 209 11.77 17.35 2.04
C ALA A 209 10.45 17.93 2.56
N ARG A 210 9.53 18.26 1.65
CA ARG A 210 8.22 18.84 1.97
C ARG A 210 7.15 17.76 2.06
N VAL A 211 6.09 18.01 2.83
CA VAL A 211 4.91 17.16 2.92
C VAL A 211 3.66 17.92 2.53
N VAL A 212 2.91 17.34 1.58
CA VAL A 212 1.55 17.77 1.27
C VAL A 212 0.57 16.80 1.89
N VAL A 213 -0.35 17.32 2.69
CA VAL A 213 -1.45 16.57 3.30
C VAL A 213 -2.75 16.98 2.62
N THR A 214 -3.55 16.00 2.21
CA THR A 214 -4.92 16.23 1.72
C THR A 214 -5.90 15.58 2.68
N LEU A 215 -6.77 16.38 3.29
CA LEU A 215 -7.89 15.91 4.10
C LEU A 215 -9.05 15.55 3.16
N ILE A 216 -9.65 14.38 3.38
CA ILE A 216 -10.82 13.93 2.60
C ILE A 216 -11.95 13.65 3.57
N THR A 217 -13.01 14.45 3.46
CA THR A 217 -14.13 14.44 4.40
C THR A 217 -15.42 14.00 3.72
N ALA A 218 -16.40 13.58 4.50
CA ALA A 218 -17.72 13.20 4.01
C ALA A 218 -18.63 14.40 3.70
N SER A 219 -18.33 15.55 4.30
CA SER A 219 -19.13 16.78 4.20
C SER A 219 -18.22 18.00 4.02
N ASP A 220 -18.78 19.03 3.38
CA ASP A 220 -18.24 20.39 3.31
C ASP A 220 -18.33 21.14 4.65
N GLU A 221 -19.22 20.76 5.56
CA GLU A 221 -19.31 21.33 6.91
C GLU A 221 -18.36 20.66 7.91
N SER A 222 -17.15 20.30 7.46
CA SER A 222 -16.19 19.50 8.21
C SER A 222 -15.55 20.20 9.41
N GLU A 223 -15.67 19.59 10.61
CA GLU A 223 -14.85 19.99 11.76
C GLU A 223 -13.38 19.70 11.56
N ALA A 224 -13.05 18.54 10.94
CA ALA A 224 -11.67 18.16 10.68
C ALA A 224 -10.98 19.19 9.77
N ALA A 225 -11.64 19.62 8.68
CA ALA A 225 -11.10 20.62 7.78
C ALA A 225 -10.99 22.02 8.43
N ARG A 226 -11.88 22.36 9.37
CA ARG A 226 -11.80 23.64 10.11
C ARG A 226 -10.74 23.64 11.20
N ARG A 227 -10.57 22.55 11.95
CA ARG A 227 -9.82 22.53 13.22
C ARG A 227 -8.42 21.94 13.11
N LEU A 228 -8.17 21.01 12.19
CA LEU A 228 -6.83 20.45 11.98
C LEU A 228 -5.81 21.49 11.49
N PRO A 229 -6.10 22.33 10.48
CA PRO A 229 -5.08 23.20 9.88
C PRO A 229 -4.30 24.05 10.88
N GLY A 230 -4.97 24.62 11.88
CA GLY A 230 -4.34 25.50 12.86
C GLY A 230 -3.40 24.80 13.85
N ARG A 231 -3.29 23.46 13.81
CA ARG A 231 -2.48 22.66 14.73
C ARG A 231 -1.47 21.75 14.04
N LEU A 232 -1.49 21.63 12.71
CA LEU A 232 -0.53 20.81 11.97
C LEU A 232 0.71 21.64 11.62
N THR A 233 1.88 21.19 12.05
CA THR A 233 3.16 21.89 11.80
C THR A 233 4.05 21.16 10.80
N ARG A 234 3.75 19.88 10.51
CA ARG A 234 4.51 19.05 9.57
C ARG A 234 4.01 19.12 8.13
N ALA A 235 2.86 19.75 7.88
CA ALA A 235 2.32 19.90 6.54
C ALA A 235 2.78 21.23 5.92
N ASP A 236 3.72 21.18 4.98
CA ASP A 236 4.13 22.34 4.19
C ASP A 236 3.01 22.85 3.27
N GLY A 237 2.17 21.93 2.80
CA GLY A 237 0.95 22.22 2.05
C GLY A 237 -0.23 21.42 2.59
N LEU A 238 -1.36 22.08 2.77
CA LEU A 238 -2.59 21.45 3.23
C LEU A 238 -3.73 21.74 2.27
N ALA A 239 -4.34 20.67 1.76
CA ALA A 239 -5.50 20.72 0.91
C ALA A 239 -6.66 19.92 1.50
N TRP A 240 -7.85 20.16 0.99
CA TRP A 240 -9.07 19.50 1.43
C TRP A 240 -10.00 19.28 0.25
N CYS A 241 -10.67 18.12 0.24
CA CYS A 241 -11.75 17.83 -0.70
C CYS A 241 -12.85 17.01 -0.01
N VAL A 242 -14.05 17.03 -0.59
CA VAL A 242 -15.22 16.32 -0.07
C VAL A 242 -15.51 15.09 -0.92
N GLN A 243 -15.67 13.94 -0.27
CA GLN A 243 -16.17 12.70 -0.85
C GLN A 243 -17.42 12.32 -0.05
N ALA A 244 -18.59 12.68 -0.57
CA ALA A 244 -19.90 12.42 0.05
C ALA A 244 -20.53 11.07 -0.32
N ASP A 245 -20.04 10.43 -1.38
CA ASP A 245 -20.57 9.17 -1.90
C ASP A 245 -20.25 7.97 -1.01
N ALA A 246 -21.16 7.00 -0.94
CA ALA A 246 -20.90 5.73 -0.28
C ALA A 246 -19.73 4.97 -0.94
N GLY A 247 -19.03 4.15 -0.14
CA GLY A 247 -17.93 3.29 -0.60
C GLY A 247 -16.52 3.86 -0.43
N ASN A 248 -15.54 3.16 -1.00
CA ASN A 248 -14.12 3.30 -0.63
C ASN A 248 -13.28 4.20 -1.57
N THR A 249 -13.94 4.95 -2.47
CA THR A 249 -13.21 5.85 -3.37
C THR A 249 -12.60 6.99 -2.56
N VAL A 250 -11.27 7.16 -2.66
CA VAL A 250 -10.52 8.16 -1.89
C VAL A 250 -10.59 9.56 -2.51
N ARG A 251 -10.73 9.66 -3.84
CA ARG A 251 -10.75 10.95 -4.54
C ARG A 251 -12.10 11.63 -4.30
N GLY A 252 -12.08 12.78 -3.65
CA GLY A 252 -13.23 13.67 -3.54
C GLY A 252 -13.27 14.72 -4.66
N HIS A 253 -14.25 15.60 -4.56
CA HIS A 253 -14.50 16.76 -5.42
C HIS A 253 -14.28 18.06 -4.65
N GLY A 254 -14.28 19.21 -5.34
CA GLY A 254 -14.18 20.51 -4.67
C GLY A 254 -12.85 20.73 -3.94
N LEU A 255 -11.73 20.44 -4.60
CA LEU A 255 -10.40 20.61 -4.00
C LEU A 255 -10.15 22.07 -3.62
N THR A 256 -9.94 22.31 -2.33
CA THR A 256 -9.61 23.61 -1.75
C THR A 256 -8.22 23.55 -1.15
N VAL A 257 -7.37 24.52 -1.47
CA VAL A 257 -6.09 24.72 -0.78
C VAL A 257 -6.36 25.51 0.49
N ILE A 258 -6.01 24.93 1.65
CA ILE A 258 -6.18 25.60 2.94
C ILE A 258 -4.99 26.54 3.18
N HIS A 259 -3.76 26.03 3.04
CA HIS A 259 -2.55 26.85 3.12
C HIS A 259 -1.35 26.17 2.45
N GLY A 260 -0.30 26.96 2.23
CA GLY A 260 0.98 26.49 1.73
C GLY A 260 0.97 26.12 0.25
N ASP A 261 2.11 25.64 -0.22
CA ASP A 261 2.25 25.13 -1.59
C ASP A 261 1.88 23.65 -1.60
N VAL A 262 0.89 23.31 -2.42
CA VAL A 262 0.33 21.96 -2.51
C VAL A 262 0.80 21.21 -3.75
N ALA A 263 1.62 21.84 -4.60
CA ALA A 263 2.32 21.20 -5.70
C ALA A 263 3.73 20.83 -5.24
N LEU A 264 3.98 19.53 -5.11
CA LEU A 264 5.34 19.05 -4.92
C LEU A 264 6.14 19.24 -6.21
N ALA A 265 7.47 19.19 -6.11
CA ALA A 265 8.35 19.16 -7.27
C ALA A 265 9.28 17.96 -7.11
N LEU A 266 9.19 17.00 -8.03
CA LEU A 266 9.96 15.78 -7.94
C LEU A 266 10.63 15.47 -9.28
N GLN A 267 11.92 15.18 -9.23
CA GLN A 267 12.62 14.62 -10.38
C GLN A 267 12.24 13.14 -10.52
N LEU A 268 11.66 12.77 -11.66
CA LEU A 268 11.24 11.41 -11.98
C LEU A 268 11.78 11.05 -13.36
N ALA A 269 12.78 10.17 -13.38
CA ALA A 269 13.65 10.01 -14.54
C ALA A 269 14.25 11.36 -14.98
N ASP A 270 14.07 11.75 -16.24
CA ASP A 270 14.67 12.95 -16.82
C ASP A 270 13.71 14.15 -16.82
N VAL A 271 12.50 13.99 -16.27
CA VAL A 271 11.50 15.05 -16.15
C VAL A 271 11.25 15.48 -14.71
N THR A 272 10.95 16.77 -14.51
CA THR A 272 10.40 17.26 -13.24
C THR A 272 8.88 17.19 -13.30
N VAL A 273 8.27 16.45 -12.38
CA VAL A 273 6.82 16.36 -12.23
C VAL A 273 6.32 17.16 -11.04
N HIS A 274 5.10 17.68 -11.17
CA HIS A 274 4.44 18.48 -10.14
C HIS A 274 3.16 17.81 -9.61
N PRO A 275 3.26 16.74 -8.80
CA PRO A 275 2.09 16.05 -8.30
C PRO A 275 1.35 16.91 -7.27
N GLY A 276 0.15 17.38 -7.63
CA GLY A 276 -0.75 18.09 -6.72
C GLY A 276 -1.46 17.18 -5.70
N PRO A 277 -2.37 17.73 -4.86
CA PRO A 277 -3.05 17.03 -3.76
C PRO A 277 -3.71 15.70 -4.13
N LEU A 278 -4.46 15.70 -5.23
CA LEU A 278 -5.15 14.52 -5.76
C LEU A 278 -4.40 13.89 -6.95
N GLY A 279 -3.25 14.45 -7.34
CA GLY A 279 -2.42 13.93 -8.45
C GLY A 279 -1.90 12.52 -8.16
N PHE A 280 -1.64 11.74 -9.21
CA PHE A 280 -0.93 10.47 -9.01
C PHE A 280 0.56 10.75 -8.74
N LEU A 281 1.14 10.03 -7.80
CA LEU A 281 2.58 10.00 -7.53
C LEU A 281 2.96 8.55 -7.32
N GLN A 282 3.97 8.09 -8.06
CA GLN A 282 4.52 6.75 -7.87
C GLN A 282 4.96 6.57 -6.43
N PRO A 283 4.53 5.49 -5.73
CA PRO A 283 4.91 5.28 -4.35
C PRO A 283 6.42 5.22 -4.16
N ASN A 284 7.17 4.66 -5.11
CA ASN A 284 8.63 4.64 -5.10
C ASN A 284 9.18 5.32 -6.37
N PRO A 285 9.41 6.65 -6.33
CA PRO A 285 9.88 7.37 -7.51
C PRO A 285 11.27 6.96 -8.00
N GLU A 286 12.16 6.53 -7.10
CA GLU A 286 13.52 6.09 -7.47
C GLU A 286 13.47 4.84 -8.34
N VAL A 287 12.68 3.83 -7.95
CA VAL A 287 12.47 2.61 -8.75
C VAL A 287 11.66 2.91 -10.01
N ALA A 288 10.63 3.76 -9.92
CA ALA A 288 9.84 4.13 -11.08
C ALA A 288 10.69 4.83 -12.15
N ALA A 289 11.61 5.71 -11.77
CA ALA A 289 12.54 6.36 -12.68
C ALA A 289 13.40 5.36 -13.47
N LEU A 290 13.85 4.26 -12.83
CA LEU A 290 14.57 3.20 -13.52
C LEU A 290 13.69 2.49 -14.54
N ALA A 291 12.46 2.13 -14.15
CA ALA A 291 11.51 1.48 -15.05
C ALA A 291 11.14 2.36 -16.25
N TYR A 292 11.01 3.69 -16.05
CA TYR A 292 10.70 4.62 -17.12
C TYR A 292 11.85 4.78 -18.11
N ARG A 293 13.10 4.92 -17.62
CA ARG A 293 14.29 4.97 -18.50
C ARG A 293 14.41 3.70 -19.35
N GLU A 294 14.19 2.54 -18.74
CA GLU A 294 14.21 1.25 -19.44
C GLU A 294 13.11 1.18 -20.52
N LEU A 295 11.90 1.65 -20.19
CA LEU A 295 10.76 1.61 -21.11
C LEU A 295 11.01 2.42 -22.40
N VAL A 296 11.64 3.58 -22.27
CA VAL A 296 11.92 4.48 -23.41
C VAL A 296 13.27 4.21 -24.06
N ALA A 297 14.11 3.33 -23.50
CA ALA A 297 15.39 2.96 -24.08
C ALA A 297 15.21 2.17 -25.38
N GLY A 298 16.04 2.52 -26.36
CA GLY A 298 16.27 1.80 -27.60
C GLY A 298 17.27 0.66 -27.40
N PRO A 299 17.52 -0.14 -28.46
CA PRO A 299 18.41 -1.31 -28.39
C PRO A 299 19.87 -0.99 -27.98
N ASP A 300 20.30 0.27 -28.15
CA ASP A 300 21.61 0.79 -27.79
C ASP A 300 21.64 1.50 -26.42
N GLY A 301 20.54 1.46 -25.68
CA GLY A 301 20.37 2.12 -24.39
C GLY A 301 20.13 3.64 -24.47
N GLN A 302 20.05 4.23 -25.67
CA GLN A 302 19.66 5.62 -25.86
C GLN A 302 18.13 5.74 -25.95
N PRO A 303 17.52 6.88 -25.58
CA PRO A 303 16.09 7.08 -25.81
C PRO A 303 15.72 6.77 -27.27
N ARG A 304 14.63 6.03 -27.46
CA ARG A 304 14.12 5.71 -28.80
C ARG A 304 13.91 7.00 -29.57
N ALA A 305 14.46 7.06 -30.78
CA ALA A 305 14.29 8.17 -31.70
C ALA A 305 13.46 7.68 -32.90
N GLY A 306 12.30 8.31 -33.11
CA GLY A 306 11.38 8.03 -34.21
C GLY A 306 10.69 9.29 -34.70
N ALA A 307 9.95 9.21 -35.81
CA ALA A 307 9.18 10.35 -36.32
C ALA A 307 7.92 10.65 -35.48
N LEU A 308 7.36 9.63 -34.81
CA LEU A 308 6.15 9.75 -33.99
C LEU A 308 6.02 8.55 -33.03
N ASP A 309 5.94 8.82 -31.73
CA ASP A 309 5.60 7.85 -30.69
C ASP A 309 4.34 8.31 -29.94
N PHE A 310 3.54 7.35 -29.46
CA PHE A 310 2.31 7.62 -28.72
C PHE A 310 2.43 7.13 -27.27
N ASP A 311 2.52 8.07 -26.33
CA ASP A 311 2.44 7.77 -24.90
C ASP A 311 0.96 7.62 -24.50
N LEU A 312 0.43 6.40 -24.63
CA LEU A 312 -0.92 6.08 -24.21
C LEU A 312 -0.97 5.92 -22.70
N TYR A 313 -1.94 6.58 -22.05
CA TYR A 313 -2.06 6.64 -20.59
C TYR A 313 -0.90 7.38 -19.90
N ALA A 314 -0.30 8.36 -20.60
CA ALA A 314 0.86 9.16 -20.18
C ALA A 314 0.77 9.76 -18.77
N GLY A 315 -0.44 10.02 -18.27
CA GLY A 315 -0.65 10.59 -16.94
C GLY A 315 0.06 11.93 -16.79
N ALA A 316 1.17 11.96 -16.04
CA ALA A 316 2.00 13.15 -15.87
C ALA A 316 3.02 13.39 -17.00
N GLY A 317 3.03 12.56 -18.05
CA GLY A 317 3.90 12.71 -19.22
C GLY A 317 5.36 12.36 -18.96
N VAL A 318 5.62 11.36 -18.09
CA VAL A 318 6.99 11.00 -17.66
C VAL A 318 7.77 10.29 -18.76
N THR A 319 7.06 9.58 -19.63
CA THR A 319 7.60 8.73 -20.69
C THR A 319 7.36 9.31 -22.09
N THR A 320 6.90 10.56 -22.15
CA THR A 320 6.58 11.30 -23.37
C THR A 320 7.82 11.97 -23.95
#